data_AF-A0A2W0HLE9-F1
#
_entry.id   AF-A0A2W0HLE9-F1
#
_cell.length_a   1.000
_cell.length_b   1.000
_cell.length_c   1.000
_cell.angle_alpha   90.00
_cell.angle_beta   90.00
_cell.angle_gamma   90.00
#
_symmetry.space_group_name_H-M   'P 1'
#
loop_
_entity.id
_entity.type
_entity.pdbx_description
1 polymer ?
#
loop_
_entity_poly.entity_id
_entity_poly.type
_entity_poly.pdbx_seq_one_letter_code
_entity_poly.pdbx_strand_id
1 'polypeptide(L)'
;MFMDRKAATKYVGKPVRINEGKNGEYTGILEDVTAEPRKPWVGTVRISGVLSYPDIMWDSNELPSPLYSENEQVYCSGNKITPYSRDDSYTYKQSIDYALAEKWNRIDAEKEANESVLALIHQELKRRKAEDLLYEESYVYYHLVKKARHFYVYDEEKKEALSLDGCPFEFEIKVKGRWQKARTANAPEFELESGKTVELKHGDQLRLNKSQFDPYRILINELDPPALQALERGLKKLGIFHENSVYCHNSLLIQLLSEVDQDEFDGVNFISYATDKHQFIVQHHYEREIFEDEPDRTYDRFEFTSDTGERLITTYATELSKD
;
A
#
# COMPACT_ATOMS: atom_id res chain seq x y z
N MET A 1 -7.34 31.75 -25.86
CA MET A 1 -8.01 33.02 -26.21
C MET A 1 -9.26 32.66 -27.00
N PHE A 2 -10.45 33.05 -26.55
CA PHE A 2 -11.71 32.69 -27.23
C PHE A 2 -11.85 33.43 -28.56
N MET A 3 -12.48 32.80 -29.56
CA MET A 3 -12.75 33.46 -30.83
C MET A 3 -13.96 34.38 -30.72
N ASP A 4 -13.81 35.63 -31.20
CA ASP A 4 -14.97 36.48 -31.46
C ASP A 4 -15.74 36.01 -32.71
N ARG A 5 -16.96 36.53 -32.90
CA ARG A 5 -17.83 36.15 -34.02
C ARG A 5 -17.16 36.35 -35.39
N LYS A 6 -16.38 37.41 -35.57
CA LYS A 6 -15.74 37.72 -36.86
C LYS A 6 -14.54 36.81 -37.13
N ALA A 7 -13.80 36.45 -36.10
CA ALA A 7 -12.72 35.49 -36.15
C ALA A 7 -13.26 34.09 -36.45
N ALA A 8 -14.34 33.68 -35.78
CA ALA A 8 -14.99 32.38 -35.98
C ALA A 8 -15.45 32.19 -37.43
N THR A 9 -16.12 33.18 -38.04
CA THR A 9 -16.54 33.08 -39.45
C THR A 9 -15.36 32.92 -40.42
N LYS A 10 -14.19 33.49 -40.11
CA LYS A 10 -12.95 33.30 -40.90
C LYS A 10 -12.23 31.98 -40.63
N TYR A 11 -12.65 31.27 -39.58
CA TYR A 11 -12.08 30.01 -39.14
C TYR A 11 -12.91 28.79 -39.57
N VAL A 12 -14.01 29.01 -40.30
CA VAL A 12 -14.77 27.94 -40.96
C VAL A 12 -13.84 27.17 -41.91
N GLY A 13 -13.94 25.84 -41.86
CA GLY A 13 -13.09 24.89 -42.57
C GLY A 13 -11.76 24.58 -41.89
N LYS A 14 -11.48 25.12 -40.69
CA LYS A 14 -10.20 24.92 -39.97
C LYS A 14 -10.35 24.10 -38.68
N PRO A 15 -9.27 23.47 -38.22
CA PRO A 15 -9.26 22.70 -36.98
C PRO A 15 -9.48 23.59 -35.74
N VAL A 16 -10.37 23.15 -34.87
CA VAL A 16 -10.71 23.81 -33.61
C VAL A 16 -10.69 22.82 -32.47
N ARG A 17 -10.42 23.33 -31.26
CA ARG A 17 -10.55 22.60 -30.00
C ARG A 17 -11.88 22.93 -29.35
N ILE A 18 -12.55 21.91 -28.84
CA ILE A 18 -13.74 22.02 -28.00
C ILE A 18 -13.38 21.57 -26.58
N ASN A 19 -13.64 22.41 -25.58
CA ASN A 19 -13.44 22.06 -24.17
C ASN A 19 -14.80 21.78 -23.49
N GLU A 20 -15.01 20.55 -23.02
CA GLU A 20 -16.20 20.10 -22.30
C GLU A 20 -15.92 19.86 -20.79
N GLY A 21 -14.81 20.39 -20.28
CA GLY A 21 -14.40 20.26 -18.89
C GLY A 21 -14.19 18.80 -18.50
N LYS A 22 -14.97 18.32 -17.52
CA LYS A 22 -14.89 16.94 -17.00
C LYS A 22 -15.20 15.89 -18.06
N ASN A 23 -15.90 16.26 -19.13
CA ASN A 23 -16.23 15.35 -20.23
C ASN A 23 -15.12 15.30 -21.30
N GLY A 24 -13.95 15.89 -21.04
CA GLY A 24 -12.80 15.85 -21.93
C GLY A 24 -12.67 17.06 -22.86
N GLU A 25 -11.62 17.03 -23.67
CA GLU A 25 -11.36 18.00 -24.74
C GLU A 25 -11.30 17.28 -26.08
N TYR A 26 -11.81 17.92 -27.13
CA TYR A 26 -11.96 17.33 -28.46
C TYR A 26 -11.36 18.23 -29.54
N THR A 27 -10.99 17.64 -30.66
CA THR A 27 -10.60 18.35 -31.88
C THR A 27 -11.58 18.03 -33.01
N GLY A 28 -11.81 19.01 -33.88
CA GLY A 28 -12.70 18.87 -35.01
C GLY A 28 -12.55 20.01 -36.01
N ILE A 29 -13.30 19.95 -37.11
CA ILE A 29 -13.33 21.02 -38.12
C ILE A 29 -14.58 21.88 -37.90
N LEU A 30 -14.40 23.20 -37.79
CA LEU A 30 -15.51 24.13 -37.70
C LEU A 30 -16.21 24.24 -39.06
N GLU A 31 -17.44 23.75 -39.19
CA GLU A 31 -18.17 23.69 -40.46
C GLU A 31 -19.09 24.89 -40.68
N ASP A 32 -19.72 25.40 -39.61
CA ASP A 32 -20.60 26.56 -39.69
C ASP A 32 -20.57 27.40 -38.40
N VAL A 33 -20.96 28.67 -38.52
CA VAL A 33 -21.08 29.62 -37.42
C VAL A 33 -22.43 30.34 -37.50
N THR A 34 -23.34 29.98 -36.60
CA THR A 34 -24.63 30.65 -36.45
C THR A 34 -24.56 31.66 -35.32
N ALA A 35 -25.06 32.88 -35.56
CA ALA A 35 -25.00 33.95 -34.57
C ALA A 35 -26.26 34.82 -34.57
N GLU A 36 -27.21 34.44 -33.71
CA GLU A 36 -28.44 35.17 -33.44
C GLU A 36 -28.18 36.49 -32.69
N PRO A 37 -29.02 37.53 -32.87
CA PRO A 37 -28.91 38.76 -32.11
C PRO A 37 -28.99 38.51 -30.59
N ARG A 38 -28.05 39.10 -29.83
CA ARG A 38 -28.00 39.05 -28.35
C ARG A 38 -27.73 37.68 -27.71
N LYS A 39 -27.34 36.66 -28.48
CA LYS A 39 -26.86 35.37 -27.94
C LYS A 39 -25.38 35.15 -28.28
N PRO A 40 -24.64 34.35 -27.49
CA PRO A 40 -23.34 33.85 -27.90
C PRO A 40 -23.47 33.10 -29.24
N TRP A 41 -22.46 33.21 -30.09
CA TRP A 41 -22.44 32.48 -31.35
C TRP A 41 -22.30 30.99 -31.09
N VAL A 42 -22.85 30.17 -31.98
CA VAL A 42 -22.82 28.72 -31.93
C VAL A 42 -22.05 28.22 -33.15
N GLY A 43 -21.10 27.33 -32.93
CA GLY A 43 -20.37 26.66 -34.00
C GLY A 43 -20.91 25.25 -34.21
N THR A 44 -21.03 24.85 -35.47
CA THR A 44 -21.18 23.44 -35.85
C THR A 44 -19.79 22.88 -36.11
N VAL A 45 -19.37 21.89 -35.33
CA VAL A 45 -18.04 21.29 -35.43
C VAL A 45 -18.18 19.81 -35.74
N ARG A 46 -17.47 19.32 -36.76
CA ARG A 46 -17.36 17.88 -37.03
C ARG A 46 -16.16 17.31 -36.29
N ILE A 47 -16.41 16.38 -35.38
CA ILE A 47 -15.39 15.79 -34.52
C ILE A 47 -14.43 14.91 -35.32
N SER A 48 -13.13 15.11 -35.07
CA SER A 48 -12.06 14.33 -35.70
C SER A 48 -11.14 13.65 -34.70
N GLY A 49 -11.19 14.01 -33.41
CA GLY A 49 -10.37 13.37 -32.38
C GLY A 49 -10.67 13.83 -30.95
N VAL A 50 -10.03 13.13 -30.00
CA VAL A 50 -10.04 13.40 -28.57
C VAL A 50 -8.66 13.93 -28.18
N LEU A 51 -8.62 15.09 -27.53
CA LEU A 51 -7.40 15.71 -27.02
C LEU A 51 -7.16 15.39 -25.55
N SER A 52 -8.22 15.28 -24.76
CA SER A 52 -8.14 14.92 -23.34
C SER A 52 -9.29 13.99 -22.99
N TYR A 53 -8.98 12.88 -22.34
CA TYR A 53 -9.97 11.88 -21.96
C TYR A 53 -10.84 12.39 -20.80
N PRO A 54 -12.15 12.03 -20.76
CA PRO A 54 -13.02 12.37 -19.64
C PRO A 54 -12.43 12.02 -18.27
N ASP A 55 -12.91 12.71 -17.24
CA ASP A 55 -12.53 12.43 -15.86
C ASP A 55 -13.08 11.08 -15.40
N ILE A 56 -12.20 10.29 -14.77
CA ILE A 56 -12.52 8.96 -14.25
C ILE A 56 -13.00 9.15 -12.81
N MET A 57 -14.21 8.67 -12.53
CA MET A 57 -14.78 8.68 -11.18
C MET A 57 -14.24 7.49 -10.37
N TRP A 58 -13.78 7.73 -9.15
CA TRP A 58 -13.10 6.73 -8.31
C TRP A 58 -13.99 5.58 -7.84
N ASP A 59 -15.31 5.77 -7.89
CA ASP A 59 -16.34 4.79 -7.47
C ASP A 59 -16.92 3.99 -8.65
N SER A 60 -16.47 4.25 -9.88
CA SER A 60 -16.92 3.53 -11.07
C SER A 60 -16.03 2.33 -11.38
N ASN A 61 -16.65 1.17 -11.63
CA ASN A 61 -15.95 -0.02 -12.15
C ASN A 61 -15.69 0.05 -13.67
N GLU A 62 -16.14 1.10 -14.34
CA GLU A 62 -16.02 1.26 -15.79
C GLU A 62 -15.42 2.61 -16.17
N LEU A 63 -14.66 2.63 -17.26
CA LEU A 63 -14.14 3.87 -17.85
C LEU A 63 -15.28 4.63 -18.55
N PRO A 64 -15.38 5.96 -18.35
CA PRO A 64 -16.37 6.77 -19.04
C PRO A 64 -16.07 6.79 -20.54
N SER A 65 -17.11 6.65 -21.37
CA SER A 65 -16.95 6.82 -22.82
C SER A 65 -16.78 8.30 -23.19
N PRO A 66 -16.01 8.63 -24.25
CA PRO A 66 -16.00 9.98 -24.81
C PRO A 66 -17.41 10.47 -25.14
N LEU A 67 -17.66 11.76 -24.89
CA LEU A 67 -18.97 12.39 -25.09
C LEU A 67 -19.40 12.40 -26.56
N TYR A 68 -18.43 12.57 -27.47
CA TYR A 68 -18.68 12.65 -28.90
C TYR A 68 -18.01 11.51 -29.64
N SER A 69 -18.58 11.12 -30.79
CA SER A 69 -18.07 10.06 -31.67
C SER A 69 -17.32 10.61 -32.88
N GLU A 70 -16.58 9.74 -33.58
CA GLU A 70 -15.90 10.09 -34.83
C GLU A 70 -16.89 10.62 -35.88
N ASN A 71 -16.54 11.74 -36.51
CA ASN A 71 -17.36 12.45 -37.51
C ASN A 71 -18.72 12.96 -37.02
N GLU A 72 -19.00 12.94 -35.72
CA GLU A 72 -20.21 13.53 -35.17
C GLU A 72 -20.22 15.05 -35.39
N GLN A 73 -21.36 15.59 -35.81
CA GLN A 73 -21.57 17.04 -35.90
C GLN A 73 -22.18 17.56 -34.62
N VAL A 74 -21.42 18.38 -33.89
CA VAL A 74 -21.81 18.90 -32.59
C VAL A 74 -22.08 20.39 -32.66
N TYR A 75 -23.11 20.83 -31.94
CA TYR A 75 -23.48 22.24 -31.82
C TYR A 75 -23.03 22.76 -30.46
N CYS A 76 -21.95 23.54 -30.43
CA CYS A 76 -21.39 24.02 -29.19
C CYS A 76 -21.27 25.56 -29.17
N SER A 77 -21.45 26.12 -27.98
CA SER A 77 -21.30 27.55 -27.76
C SER A 77 -19.87 27.99 -28.07
N GLY A 78 -19.72 29.15 -28.72
CA GLY A 78 -18.42 29.71 -29.09
C GLY A 78 -17.44 29.88 -27.93
N ASN A 79 -17.94 29.97 -26.69
CA ASN A 79 -17.12 30.01 -25.48
C ASN A 79 -16.40 28.69 -25.19
N LYS A 80 -16.78 27.58 -25.83
CA LYS A 80 -16.09 26.28 -25.71
C LYS A 80 -15.10 26.04 -26.85
N ILE A 81 -15.14 26.88 -27.88
CA ILE A 81 -14.40 26.70 -29.13
C ILE A 81 -13.17 27.60 -29.15
N THR A 82 -12.01 27.01 -29.39
CA THR A 82 -10.75 27.75 -29.54
C THR A 82 -10.00 27.33 -30.80
N PRO A 83 -9.21 28.22 -31.42
CA PRO A 83 -8.37 27.87 -32.55
C PRO A 83 -7.41 26.74 -32.15
N TYR A 84 -7.22 25.77 -33.04
CA TYR A 84 -6.31 24.68 -32.78
C TYR A 84 -5.41 24.45 -33.99
N SER A 85 -4.11 24.39 -33.73
CA SER A 85 -3.09 24.16 -34.75
C SER A 85 -2.09 23.16 -34.19
N ARG A 86 -2.38 21.87 -34.36
CA ARG A 86 -1.41 20.80 -34.12
C ARG A 86 -1.18 20.10 -35.47
N ASP A 87 0.07 19.76 -35.74
CA ASP A 87 0.50 19.05 -36.96
C ASP A 87 0.24 17.54 -36.91
N ASP A 88 -0.22 17.03 -35.76
CA ASP A 88 -0.39 15.60 -35.59
C ASP A 88 -1.70 15.12 -36.23
N SER A 89 -1.57 14.35 -37.29
CA SER A 89 -2.68 13.72 -38.03
C SER A 89 -3.06 12.38 -37.43
N TYR A 90 -3.48 12.37 -36.17
CA TYR A 90 -4.03 11.16 -35.55
C TYR A 90 -5.45 10.90 -36.05
N THR A 91 -5.76 9.63 -36.30
CA THR A 91 -7.15 9.18 -36.42
C THR A 91 -7.88 9.33 -35.09
N TYR A 92 -9.21 9.35 -35.11
CA TYR A 92 -10.02 9.46 -33.90
C TYR A 92 -9.65 8.37 -32.87
N LYS A 93 -9.50 7.12 -33.32
CA LYS A 93 -9.10 6.01 -32.46
C LYS A 93 -7.72 6.22 -31.83
N GLN A 94 -6.72 6.58 -32.63
CA GLN A 94 -5.37 6.87 -32.11
C GLN A 94 -5.38 8.01 -31.10
N SER A 95 -6.21 9.05 -31.35
CA SER A 95 -6.32 10.17 -30.42
C SER A 95 -6.89 9.76 -29.06
N ILE A 96 -7.79 8.78 -29.00
CA ILE A 96 -8.24 8.18 -27.75
C ILE A 96 -7.09 7.46 -27.05
N ASP A 97 -6.34 6.62 -27.77
CA ASP A 97 -5.22 5.86 -27.21
C ASP A 97 -4.17 6.80 -26.58
N TYR A 98 -3.83 7.89 -27.27
CA TYR A 98 -2.92 8.91 -26.76
C TYR A 98 -3.50 9.67 -25.55
N ALA A 99 -4.78 10.05 -25.60
CA ALA A 99 -5.42 10.75 -24.49
C ALA A 99 -5.49 9.90 -23.22
N LEU A 100 -5.73 8.58 -23.37
CA LEU A 100 -5.67 7.62 -22.26
C LEU A 100 -4.26 7.45 -21.72
N ALA A 101 -3.26 7.30 -22.59
CA ALA A 101 -1.86 7.18 -22.19
C ALA A 101 -1.37 8.42 -21.43
N GLU A 102 -1.74 9.62 -21.89
CA GLU A 102 -1.42 10.88 -21.20
C GLU A 102 -2.11 10.96 -19.83
N LYS A 103 -3.39 10.56 -19.75
CA LYS A 103 -4.13 10.49 -18.47
C LYS A 103 -3.47 9.52 -17.49
N TRP A 104 -3.06 8.34 -17.96
CA TRP A 104 -2.33 7.35 -17.17
C TRP A 104 -1.05 7.94 -16.61
N ASN A 105 -0.18 8.49 -17.48
CA ASN A 105 1.11 9.04 -17.06
C ASN A 105 0.94 10.16 -16.01
N ARG A 106 -0.12 10.97 -16.13
CA ARG A 106 -0.44 12.01 -15.14
C ARG A 106 -0.84 11.41 -13.79
N ILE A 107 -1.74 10.43 -13.79
CA ILE A 107 -2.20 9.76 -12.56
C ILE A 107 -1.05 9.01 -11.90
N ASP A 108 -0.20 8.35 -12.68
CA ASP A 108 0.97 7.61 -12.18
C ASP A 108 2.00 8.55 -11.55
N ALA A 109 2.30 9.68 -12.19
CA ALA A 109 3.16 10.71 -11.61
C ALA A 109 2.58 11.33 -10.33
N GLU A 110 1.26 11.57 -10.28
CA GLU A 110 0.56 12.01 -9.06
C GLU A 110 0.64 10.95 -7.95
N LYS A 111 0.51 9.68 -8.31
CA LYS A 111 0.66 8.55 -7.38
C LYS A 111 2.08 8.49 -6.80
N GLU A 112 3.13 8.54 -7.62
CA GLU A 112 4.52 8.55 -7.15
C GLU A 112 4.82 9.74 -6.22
N ALA A 113 4.30 10.93 -6.57
CA ALA A 113 4.43 12.11 -5.72
C ALA A 113 3.69 11.92 -4.38
N ASN A 114 2.49 11.36 -4.41
CA ASN A 114 1.70 11.07 -3.21
C ASN A 114 2.37 10.00 -2.34
N GLU A 115 2.92 8.94 -2.92
CA GLU A 115 3.68 7.91 -2.18
C GLU A 115 4.88 8.52 -1.46
N SER A 116 5.62 9.41 -2.13
CA SER A 116 6.74 10.14 -1.52
C SER A 116 6.28 10.99 -0.32
N VAL A 117 5.15 11.68 -0.45
CA VAL A 117 4.56 12.48 0.65
C VAL A 117 4.06 11.59 1.79
N LEU A 118 3.41 10.47 1.48
CA LEU A 118 2.93 9.50 2.46
C LEU A 118 4.09 8.90 3.26
N ALA A 119 5.22 8.60 2.62
CA ALA A 119 6.43 8.13 3.29
C ALA A 119 6.97 9.16 4.30
N LEU A 120 7.00 10.45 3.93
CA LEU A 120 7.41 11.53 4.84
C LEU A 120 6.45 11.68 6.04
N ILE A 121 5.14 11.57 5.80
CA ILE A 121 4.12 11.59 6.86
C ILE A 121 4.34 10.40 7.81
N HIS A 122 4.52 9.20 7.26
CA HIS A 122 4.78 7.99 8.05
C HIS A 122 6.04 8.15 8.90
N GLN A 123 7.15 8.63 8.32
CA GLN A 123 8.40 8.86 9.03
C GLN A 123 8.23 9.87 10.18
N GLU A 124 7.49 10.95 9.97
CA GLU A 124 7.25 11.95 11.01
C GLU A 124 6.35 11.41 12.13
N LEU A 125 5.39 10.55 11.80
CA LEU A 125 4.55 9.86 12.78
C LEU A 125 5.35 8.83 13.59
N LYS A 126 6.26 8.10 12.95
CA LYS A 126 7.26 7.23 13.61
C LYS A 126 8.08 7.98 14.63
N ARG A 127 8.67 9.11 14.21
CA ARG A 127 9.46 9.99 15.08
C ARG A 127 8.67 10.48 16.30
N ARG A 128 7.37 10.69 16.13
CA ARG A 128 6.45 11.13 17.19
C ARG A 128 5.87 10.00 18.03
N LYS A 129 6.15 8.73 17.68
CA LYS A 129 5.53 7.55 18.29
C LYS A 129 3.99 7.58 18.20
N ALA A 130 3.47 8.06 17.08
CA ALA A 130 2.05 8.22 16.81
C ALA A 130 1.63 7.48 15.52
N GLU A 131 2.37 6.43 15.15
CA GLU A 131 2.08 5.61 13.96
C GLU A 131 0.75 4.87 14.10
N ASP A 132 0.32 4.59 15.33
CA ASP A 132 -0.97 3.99 15.67
C ASP A 132 -2.16 4.78 15.10
N LEU A 133 -2.02 6.10 14.91
CA LEU A 133 -3.03 6.95 14.27
C LEU A 133 -3.22 6.66 12.77
N LEU A 134 -2.21 6.11 12.09
CA LEU A 134 -2.37 5.63 10.72
C LEU A 134 -3.18 4.32 10.66
N TYR A 135 -3.20 3.59 11.78
CA TYR A 135 -3.81 2.28 11.90
C TYR A 135 -5.10 2.28 12.71
N GLU A 136 -5.60 3.46 13.13
CA GLU A 136 -6.88 3.58 13.82
C GLU A 136 -7.96 2.88 12.97
N GLU A 137 -8.49 1.80 13.53
CA GLU A 137 -9.51 0.89 13.00
C GLU A 137 -9.09 -0.26 12.06
N SER A 138 -7.80 -0.61 11.97
CA SER A 138 -7.40 -1.83 11.25
C SER A 138 -7.20 -3.01 12.21
N TYR A 139 -8.28 -3.72 12.50
CA TYR A 139 -8.27 -4.96 13.28
C TYR A 139 -8.46 -6.17 12.36
N VAL A 140 -7.80 -7.29 12.67
CA VAL A 140 -8.18 -8.60 12.13
C VAL A 140 -9.01 -9.31 13.18
N TYR A 141 -10.16 -9.83 12.76
CA TYR A 141 -11.09 -10.53 13.64
C TYR A 141 -10.91 -12.03 13.48
N TYR A 142 -10.74 -12.71 14.59
CA TYR A 142 -10.58 -14.15 14.64
C TYR A 142 -11.65 -14.78 15.52
N HIS A 143 -11.88 -16.07 15.29
CA HIS A 143 -12.67 -16.91 16.17
C HIS A 143 -11.77 -17.91 16.88
N LEU A 144 -11.98 -18.10 18.19
CA LEU A 144 -11.29 -19.14 18.93
C LEU A 144 -11.83 -20.51 18.51
N VAL A 145 -10.96 -21.37 18.00
CA VAL A 145 -11.30 -22.72 17.54
C VAL A 145 -10.51 -23.73 18.36
N LYS A 146 -11.22 -24.55 19.12
CA LYS A 146 -10.65 -25.76 19.73
C LYS A 146 -10.60 -26.91 18.72
N LYS A 147 -9.40 -27.45 18.43
CA LYS A 147 -9.24 -28.72 17.69
C LYS A 147 -8.46 -29.70 18.59
N ALA A 148 -9.07 -30.85 18.88
CA ALA A 148 -8.53 -31.83 19.81
C ALA A 148 -8.15 -31.22 21.18
N ARG A 149 -6.85 -31.16 21.50
CA ARG A 149 -6.31 -30.60 22.76
C ARG A 149 -5.79 -29.18 22.63
N HIS A 150 -5.68 -28.63 21.43
CA HIS A 150 -5.08 -27.33 21.16
C HIS A 150 -6.13 -26.28 20.79
N PHE A 151 -5.77 -25.02 20.98
CA PHE A 151 -6.59 -23.87 20.64
C PHE A 151 -5.92 -23.04 19.55
N TYR A 152 -6.73 -22.59 18.61
CA TYR A 152 -6.31 -21.84 17.44
C TYR A 152 -7.18 -20.58 17.33
N VAL A 153 -6.66 -19.57 16.65
CA VAL A 153 -7.45 -18.43 16.20
C VAL A 153 -7.63 -18.53 14.69
N TYR A 154 -8.88 -18.52 14.24
CA TYR A 154 -9.24 -18.74 12.84
C TYR A 154 -9.71 -17.46 12.16
N ASP A 155 -9.09 -17.12 11.04
CA ASP A 155 -9.48 -16.03 10.15
C ASP A 155 -10.47 -16.58 9.12
N GLU A 156 -11.72 -16.16 9.18
CA GLU A 156 -12.75 -16.63 8.24
C GLU A 156 -12.56 -16.08 6.81
N GLU A 157 -11.99 -14.88 6.67
CA GLU A 157 -11.79 -14.25 5.36
C GLU A 157 -10.68 -14.97 4.60
N LYS A 158 -9.56 -15.25 5.28
CA LYS A 158 -8.40 -15.92 4.69
C LYS A 158 -8.47 -17.44 4.75
N LYS A 159 -9.38 -17.99 5.56
CA LYS A 159 -9.50 -19.42 5.85
C LYS A 159 -8.24 -20.02 6.48
N GLU A 160 -7.52 -19.22 7.25
CA GLU A 160 -6.25 -19.58 7.91
C GLU A 160 -6.46 -19.80 9.41
N ALA A 161 -5.67 -20.66 10.03
CA ALA A 161 -5.69 -20.92 11.47
C ALA A 161 -4.29 -20.67 12.05
N LEU A 162 -4.22 -19.94 13.15
CA LEU A 162 -2.97 -19.65 13.86
C LEU A 162 -3.01 -20.35 15.21
N SER A 163 -1.94 -21.03 15.60
CA SER A 163 -1.83 -21.63 16.93
C SER A 163 -1.77 -20.53 18.01
N LEU A 164 -2.39 -20.79 19.16
CA LEU A 164 -2.24 -19.93 20.34
C LEU A 164 -1.08 -20.35 21.25
N ASP A 165 -0.49 -21.53 21.02
CA ASP A 165 0.63 -22.03 21.79
C ASP A 165 1.87 -21.17 21.50
N GLY A 166 2.45 -20.57 22.55
CA GLY A 166 3.60 -19.66 22.40
C GLY A 166 3.30 -18.34 21.66
N CYS A 167 2.04 -18.02 21.40
CA CYS A 167 1.66 -16.87 20.59
C CYS A 167 2.08 -15.54 21.25
N PRO A 168 2.94 -14.72 20.61
CA PRO A 168 3.49 -13.50 21.21
C PRO A 168 2.53 -12.30 21.17
N PHE A 169 1.34 -12.48 20.58
CA PHE A 169 0.42 -11.38 20.31
C PHE A 169 -0.50 -11.05 21.50
N GLU A 170 -0.80 -9.76 21.64
CA GLU A 170 -1.82 -9.25 22.56
C GLU A 170 -3.16 -9.16 21.81
N PHE A 171 -4.13 -9.95 22.23
CA PHE A 171 -5.47 -9.91 21.65
C PHE A 171 -6.34 -8.89 22.37
N GLU A 172 -7.38 -8.40 21.72
CA GLU A 172 -8.48 -7.74 22.39
C GLU A 172 -9.69 -8.68 22.42
N ILE A 173 -10.21 -8.92 23.62
CA ILE A 173 -11.35 -9.80 23.87
C ILE A 173 -12.53 -9.00 24.39
N LYS A 174 -13.75 -9.45 24.11
CA LYS A 174 -14.96 -8.70 24.44
C LYS A 174 -15.44 -9.03 25.85
N VAL A 175 -15.19 -8.12 26.80
CA VAL A 175 -15.60 -8.26 28.20
C VAL A 175 -16.64 -7.19 28.55
N LYS A 176 -17.85 -7.62 28.92
CA LYS A 176 -19.01 -6.74 29.21
C LYS A 176 -19.30 -5.74 28.08
N GLY A 177 -19.18 -6.19 26.83
CA GLY A 177 -19.45 -5.39 25.64
C GLY A 177 -18.35 -4.42 25.23
N ARG A 178 -17.21 -4.39 25.95
CA ARG A 178 -16.04 -3.57 25.59
C ARG A 178 -14.87 -4.48 25.22
N TRP A 179 -14.12 -4.08 24.20
CA TRP A 179 -12.86 -4.71 23.86
C TRP A 179 -11.83 -4.35 24.92
N GLN A 180 -11.15 -5.36 25.45
CA GLN A 180 -10.09 -5.22 26.44
C GLN A 180 -8.91 -6.07 26.01
N LYS A 181 -7.71 -5.49 26.11
CA LYS A 181 -6.46 -6.16 25.80
C LYS A 181 -6.21 -7.32 26.75
N ALA A 182 -5.72 -8.42 26.20
CA ALA A 182 -5.47 -9.66 26.90
C ALA A 182 -4.32 -10.44 26.25
N ARG A 183 -3.54 -11.14 27.07
CA ARG A 183 -2.46 -12.03 26.61
C ARG A 183 -2.84 -13.49 26.86
N THR A 184 -2.45 -14.37 25.94
CA THR A 184 -2.62 -15.81 26.12
C THR A 184 -1.41 -16.37 26.85
N ALA A 185 -1.62 -17.04 27.98
CA ALA A 185 -0.57 -17.77 28.69
C ALA A 185 -0.76 -19.28 28.53
N ASN A 186 -2.01 -19.75 28.69
CA ASN A 186 -2.42 -21.12 28.43
C ASN A 186 -3.86 -21.08 27.91
N ALA A 187 -4.03 -21.18 26.59
CA ALA A 187 -5.37 -21.15 26.01
C ALA A 187 -6.25 -22.29 26.61
N PRO A 188 -7.52 -22.01 26.96
CA PRO A 188 -8.32 -20.85 26.53
C PRO A 188 -8.35 -19.68 27.50
N GLU A 189 -7.42 -19.60 28.46
CA GLU A 189 -7.36 -18.54 29.46
C GLU A 189 -6.54 -17.34 28.96
N PHE A 190 -7.17 -16.17 28.98
CA PHE A 190 -6.58 -14.89 28.58
C PHE A 190 -6.48 -13.94 29.77
N GLU A 191 -5.29 -13.42 30.04
CA GLU A 191 -5.05 -12.47 31.12
C GLU A 191 -5.22 -11.03 30.62
N LEU A 192 -6.17 -10.29 31.18
CA LEU A 192 -6.37 -8.86 30.91
C LEU A 192 -5.26 -8.02 31.54
N GLU A 193 -5.02 -6.81 31.05
CA GLU A 193 -4.09 -5.84 31.68
C GLU A 193 -4.37 -5.57 33.17
N SER A 194 -5.62 -5.79 33.61
CA SER A 194 -6.01 -5.68 35.02
C SER A 194 -5.55 -6.85 35.91
N GLY A 195 -4.86 -7.85 35.36
CA GLY A 195 -4.47 -9.10 36.03
C GLY A 195 -5.64 -10.08 36.23
N LYS A 196 -6.78 -9.84 35.57
CA LYS A 196 -7.94 -10.74 35.61
C LYS A 196 -7.89 -11.70 34.44
N THR A 197 -8.08 -12.98 34.73
CA THR A 197 -8.20 -14.02 33.70
C THR A 197 -9.63 -14.12 33.18
N VAL A 198 -9.76 -14.27 31.87
CA VAL A 198 -11.01 -14.54 31.16
C VAL A 198 -10.83 -15.78 30.33
N GLU A 199 -11.67 -16.78 30.58
CA GLU A 199 -11.72 -17.99 29.78
C GLU A 199 -12.63 -17.78 28.57
N LEU A 200 -12.09 -17.95 27.36
CA LEU A 200 -12.86 -17.90 26.11
C LEU A 200 -13.40 -19.27 25.72
N LYS A 201 -14.52 -19.29 25.01
CA LYS A 201 -15.15 -20.51 24.48
C LYS A 201 -14.91 -20.66 22.98
N HIS A 202 -15.07 -21.88 22.49
CA HIS A 202 -15.08 -22.14 21.05
C HIS A 202 -16.12 -21.24 20.36
N GLY A 203 -15.69 -20.53 19.31
CA GLY A 203 -16.50 -19.56 18.57
C GLY A 203 -16.48 -18.14 19.13
N ASP A 204 -15.87 -17.90 20.31
CA ASP A 204 -15.73 -16.54 20.82
C ASP A 204 -14.83 -15.71 19.91
N GLN A 205 -15.23 -14.47 19.70
CA GLN A 205 -14.52 -13.54 18.84
C GLN A 205 -13.47 -12.77 19.62
N LEU A 206 -12.28 -12.72 19.04
CA LEU A 206 -11.16 -11.90 19.48
C LEU A 206 -10.66 -11.09 18.30
N ARG A 207 -10.01 -9.96 18.57
CA ARG A 207 -9.45 -9.13 17.51
C ARG A 207 -8.01 -8.78 17.81
N LEU A 208 -7.20 -8.69 16.78
CA LEU A 208 -5.79 -8.33 16.88
C LEU A 208 -5.58 -7.04 16.09
N ASN A 209 -4.94 -6.06 16.72
CA ASN A 209 -4.65 -4.78 16.08
C ASN A 209 -3.55 -4.98 15.04
N LYS A 210 -3.78 -4.57 13.77
CA LYS A 210 -2.80 -4.81 12.70
C LYS A 210 -1.44 -4.14 12.93
N SER A 211 -1.35 -3.12 13.78
CA SER A 211 -0.05 -2.56 14.19
C SER A 211 0.85 -3.57 14.92
N GLN A 212 0.27 -4.63 15.51
CA GLN A 212 1.03 -5.73 16.08
C GLN A 212 1.59 -6.66 15.00
N PHE A 213 1.12 -6.57 13.76
CA PHE A 213 1.74 -7.18 12.58
C PHE A 213 2.87 -6.35 11.99
N ASP A 214 3.40 -5.32 12.68
CA ASP A 214 4.66 -4.69 12.24
C ASP A 214 5.75 -5.78 12.24
N PRO A 215 6.17 -6.29 11.07
CA PRO A 215 7.03 -7.46 11.00
C PRO A 215 8.40 -7.17 11.63
N TYR A 216 8.80 -5.89 11.62
CA TYR A 216 10.05 -5.46 12.23
C TYR A 216 9.97 -5.50 13.75
N ARG A 217 8.89 -4.99 14.36
CA ARG A 217 8.73 -5.05 15.82
C ARG A 217 8.61 -6.47 16.32
N ILE A 218 7.89 -7.32 15.59
CA ILE A 218 7.82 -8.74 15.89
C ILE A 218 9.22 -9.35 15.85
N LEU A 219 9.98 -9.12 14.77
CA LEU A 219 11.34 -9.63 14.64
C LEU A 219 12.22 -9.23 15.84
N ILE A 220 12.17 -7.96 16.26
CA ILE A 220 12.96 -7.50 17.42
C ILE A 220 12.57 -8.23 18.70
N ASN A 221 11.30 -8.58 18.88
CA ASN A 221 10.82 -9.33 20.05
C ASN A 221 11.12 -10.84 19.97
N GLU A 222 11.29 -11.39 18.76
CA GLU A 222 11.67 -12.78 18.51
C GLU A 222 13.16 -13.04 18.71
N LEU A 223 14.00 -12.00 18.60
CA LEU A 223 15.44 -12.15 18.76
C LEU A 223 15.81 -12.34 20.23
N ASP A 224 16.63 -13.37 20.50
CA ASP A 224 17.29 -13.52 21.78
C ASP A 224 18.14 -12.28 22.11
N PRO A 225 18.30 -11.90 23.39
CA PRO A 225 19.03 -10.68 23.76
C PRO A 225 20.43 -10.55 23.13
N PRO A 226 21.24 -11.62 23.00
CA PRO A 226 22.53 -11.54 22.31
C PRO A 226 22.42 -11.33 20.79
N ALA A 227 21.41 -11.93 20.14
CA ALA A 227 21.14 -11.73 18.72
C ALA A 227 20.69 -10.29 18.45
N LEU A 228 19.82 -9.74 19.31
CA LEU A 228 19.44 -8.33 19.26
C LEU A 228 20.66 -7.41 19.41
N GLN A 229 21.57 -7.70 20.33
CA GLN A 229 22.82 -6.96 20.45
C GLN A 229 23.72 -7.09 19.20
N ALA A 230 23.70 -8.24 18.51
CA ALA A 230 24.41 -8.41 17.24
C ALA A 230 23.85 -7.51 16.13
N LEU A 231 22.52 -7.41 16.04
CA LEU A 231 21.84 -6.47 15.15
C LEU A 231 22.16 -5.01 15.51
N GLU A 232 21.99 -4.61 16.78
CA GLU A 232 22.25 -3.25 17.27
C GLU A 232 23.69 -2.79 17.02
N ARG A 233 24.67 -3.67 17.22
CA ARG A 233 26.08 -3.39 16.89
C ARG A 233 26.25 -3.10 15.40
N GLY A 234 25.57 -3.85 14.55
CA GLY A 234 25.60 -3.66 13.10
C GLY A 234 25.00 -2.32 12.69
N LEU A 235 23.80 -2.02 13.20
CA LEU A 235 23.11 -0.74 12.98
C LEU A 235 23.98 0.44 13.41
N LYS A 236 24.53 0.39 14.63
CA LYS A 236 25.38 1.45 15.17
C LYS A 236 26.63 1.69 14.33
N LYS A 237 27.26 0.63 13.80
CA LYS A 237 28.47 0.76 12.97
C LYS A 237 28.20 1.48 11.65
N LEU A 238 27.01 1.28 11.09
CA LEU A 238 26.55 1.92 9.85
C LEU A 238 25.85 3.26 10.09
N GLY A 239 25.74 3.72 11.35
CA GLY A 239 25.10 4.98 11.69
C GLY A 239 23.59 5.00 11.43
N ILE A 240 22.95 3.83 11.41
CA ILE A 240 21.49 3.67 11.26
C ILE A 240 20.87 3.22 12.58
N PHE A 241 19.57 3.51 12.77
CA PHE A 241 18.80 3.19 13.97
C PHE A 241 17.53 2.40 13.60
N HIS A 242 16.89 1.78 14.60
CA HIS A 242 15.65 1.02 14.41
C HIS A 242 14.54 1.87 13.76
N GLU A 243 14.51 3.16 14.05
CA GLU A 243 13.55 4.11 13.47
C GLU A 243 13.75 4.29 11.97
N ASN A 244 14.94 4.00 11.44
CA ASN A 244 15.22 4.06 10.01
C ASN A 244 14.69 2.84 9.23
N SER A 245 14.13 1.82 9.90
CA SER A 245 13.49 0.68 9.22
C SER A 245 12.27 1.15 8.42
N VAL A 246 12.26 0.84 7.12
CA VAL A 246 11.21 1.21 6.15
C VAL A 246 10.37 -0.01 5.76
N TYR A 247 11.00 -1.17 5.67
CA TYR A 247 10.33 -2.41 5.30
C TYR A 247 10.96 -3.59 6.02
N CYS A 248 10.15 -4.55 6.43
CA CYS A 248 10.61 -5.81 6.97
C CYS A 248 9.74 -6.95 6.45
N HIS A 249 10.38 -7.94 5.83
CA HIS A 249 9.81 -9.23 5.55
C HIS A 249 10.31 -10.21 6.61
N ASN A 250 9.42 -10.60 7.53
CA ASN A 250 9.71 -11.59 8.56
C ASN A 250 9.15 -12.95 8.11
N SER A 251 10.00 -13.82 7.56
CA SER A 251 9.63 -15.17 7.14
C SER A 251 9.46 -16.13 8.30
N LEU A 252 10.17 -15.93 9.43
CA LEU A 252 10.05 -16.79 10.60
C LEU A 252 8.64 -16.74 11.15
N LEU A 253 8.09 -15.53 11.28
CA LEU A 253 6.71 -15.33 11.66
C LEU A 253 5.75 -16.08 10.72
N ILE A 254 5.97 -16.00 9.41
CA ILE A 254 5.10 -16.68 8.43
C ILE A 254 5.14 -18.19 8.63
N GLN A 255 6.33 -18.77 8.87
CA GLN A 255 6.50 -20.20 9.13
C GLN A 255 5.81 -20.62 10.44
N LEU A 256 6.07 -19.91 11.55
CA LEU A 256 5.43 -20.16 12.85
C LEU A 256 3.91 -20.09 12.80
N LEU A 257 3.36 -19.25 11.92
CA LEU A 257 1.92 -19.10 11.74
C LEU A 257 1.30 -20.16 10.81
N SER A 258 2.10 -20.79 9.94
CA SER A 258 1.61 -21.68 8.87
C SER A 258 1.85 -23.16 9.15
N GLU A 259 2.88 -23.50 9.93
CA GLU A 259 3.37 -24.87 10.09
C GLU A 259 3.13 -25.36 11.53
N VAL A 260 2.14 -26.26 11.69
CA VAL A 260 1.56 -26.65 12.99
C VAL A 260 2.37 -27.74 13.71
N ASP A 261 3.25 -28.47 13.00
CA ASP A 261 3.97 -29.64 13.51
C ASP A 261 5.47 -29.63 13.12
N GLN A 262 6.09 -28.44 13.03
CA GLN A 262 7.54 -28.32 12.79
C GLN A 262 8.25 -27.80 14.03
N ASP A 263 9.34 -28.48 14.39
CA ASP A 263 10.25 -28.10 15.46
C ASP A 263 11.56 -27.50 14.92
N GLU A 264 11.72 -27.46 13.59
CA GLU A 264 12.90 -26.92 12.90
C GLU A 264 12.46 -25.81 11.93
N PHE A 265 13.07 -24.62 12.05
CA PHE A 265 12.80 -23.48 11.17
C PHE A 265 14.11 -22.88 10.68
N ASP A 266 14.22 -22.69 9.37
CA ASP A 266 15.31 -21.94 8.77
C ASP A 266 14.77 -20.94 7.72
N GLY A 267 15.51 -19.85 7.53
CA GLY A 267 15.13 -18.87 6.52
C GLY A 267 15.90 -17.57 6.57
N VAL A 268 15.39 -16.60 5.83
CA VAL A 268 15.99 -15.27 5.69
C VAL A 268 14.92 -14.19 5.76
N ASN A 269 15.04 -13.35 6.79
CA ASN A 269 14.29 -12.12 6.89
C ASN A 269 15.00 -11.02 6.09
N PHE A 270 14.23 -10.15 5.43
CA PHE A 270 14.76 -8.98 4.72
C PHE A 270 14.31 -7.71 5.39
N ILE A 271 15.25 -6.84 5.75
CA ILE A 271 14.96 -5.57 6.41
C ILE A 271 15.59 -4.44 5.60
N SER A 272 14.81 -3.45 5.20
CA SER A 272 15.30 -2.28 4.49
C SER A 272 15.32 -1.09 5.45
N TYR A 273 16.45 -0.40 5.53
CA TYR A 273 16.59 0.85 6.25
C TYR A 273 16.86 1.98 5.27
N ALA A 274 16.33 3.17 5.56
CA ALA A 274 16.65 4.39 4.82
C ALA A 274 16.92 5.55 5.76
N THR A 275 17.96 6.31 5.43
CA THR A 275 18.20 7.65 5.96
C THR A 275 17.86 8.69 4.90
N ASP A 276 18.14 9.96 5.18
CA ASP A 276 18.01 11.05 4.20
C ASP A 276 18.98 10.91 3.01
N LYS A 277 20.04 10.11 3.14
CA LYS A 277 21.14 10.03 2.17
C LYS A 277 21.43 8.64 1.64
N HIS A 278 21.14 7.60 2.42
CA HIS A 278 21.59 6.24 2.13
C HIS A 278 20.48 5.22 2.34
N GLN A 279 20.50 4.19 1.51
CA GLN A 279 19.70 2.98 1.67
C GLN A 279 20.55 1.80 2.12
N PHE A 280 19.96 0.95 2.94
CA PHE A 280 20.59 -0.25 3.48
C PHE A 280 19.63 -1.43 3.41
N ILE A 281 20.19 -2.60 3.13
CA ILE A 281 19.49 -3.87 3.23
C ILE A 281 20.20 -4.70 4.29
N VAL A 282 19.42 -5.29 5.19
CA VAL A 282 19.87 -6.28 6.15
C VAL A 282 19.18 -7.60 5.84
N GLN A 283 19.98 -8.63 5.59
CA GLN A 283 19.52 -10.00 5.48
C GLN A 283 19.77 -10.68 6.81
N HIS A 284 18.72 -11.11 7.49
CA HIS A 284 18.80 -11.81 8.75
C HIS A 284 18.50 -13.29 8.50
N HIS A 285 19.57 -14.08 8.43
CA HIS A 285 19.52 -15.53 8.36
C HIS A 285 19.28 -16.08 9.75
N TYR A 286 18.31 -16.98 9.88
CA TYR A 286 17.99 -17.61 11.16
C TYR A 286 17.89 -19.12 11.00
N GLU A 287 18.25 -19.83 12.07
CA GLU A 287 17.92 -21.24 12.28
C GLU A 287 17.38 -21.40 13.70
N ARG A 288 16.36 -22.24 13.87
CA ARG A 288 15.71 -22.58 15.13
C ARG A 288 15.49 -24.08 15.20
N GLU A 289 15.93 -24.72 16.27
CA GLU A 289 15.53 -26.08 16.65
C GLU A 289 14.86 -25.99 18.04
N ILE A 290 13.57 -26.32 18.13
CA ILE A 290 12.78 -26.31 19.36
C ILE A 290 12.85 -27.70 20.01
N PHE A 291 13.16 -27.77 21.31
CA PHE A 291 13.24 -29.03 22.03
C PHE A 291 12.29 -29.05 23.24
N GLU A 292 11.60 -30.18 23.48
CA GLU A 292 10.69 -30.30 24.63
C GLU A 292 11.43 -30.35 25.99
N ASP A 293 12.62 -30.97 26.03
CA ASP A 293 13.35 -31.29 27.26
C ASP A 293 14.76 -30.67 27.32
N GLU A 294 15.18 -29.94 26.29
CA GLU A 294 16.50 -29.30 26.17
C GLU A 294 16.37 -27.82 25.80
N PRO A 295 17.40 -26.97 26.03
CA PRO A 295 17.37 -25.59 25.55
C PRO A 295 17.31 -25.53 24.03
N ASP A 296 16.43 -24.68 23.49
CA ASP A 296 16.33 -24.41 22.07
C ASP A 296 17.67 -24.01 21.47
N ARG A 297 17.91 -24.43 20.22
CA ARG A 297 19.08 -23.97 19.47
C ARG A 297 18.68 -22.84 18.56
N THR A 298 19.40 -21.73 18.67
CA THR A 298 19.17 -20.53 17.89
C THR A 298 20.48 -20.09 17.23
N TYR A 299 20.37 -19.79 15.94
CA TYR A 299 21.42 -19.18 15.15
C TYR A 299 20.86 -17.96 14.43
N ASP A 300 21.60 -16.85 14.49
CA ASP A 300 21.22 -15.59 13.86
C ASP A 300 22.44 -14.94 13.20
N ARG A 301 22.35 -14.69 11.90
CA ARG A 301 23.37 -13.97 11.13
C ARG A 301 22.74 -12.80 10.39
N PHE A 302 23.27 -11.61 10.65
CA PHE A 302 22.86 -10.37 10.00
C PHE A 302 23.91 -9.94 8.99
N GLU A 303 23.53 -9.88 7.71
CA GLU A 303 24.34 -9.30 6.64
C GLU A 303 23.79 -7.93 6.25
N PHE A 304 24.59 -6.89 6.41
CA PHE A 304 24.25 -5.53 6.04
C PHE A 304 24.94 -5.16 4.74
N THR A 305 24.21 -4.50 3.85
CA THR A 305 24.72 -3.94 2.60
C THR A 305 24.16 -2.53 2.42
N SER A 306 25.01 -1.54 2.18
CA SER A 306 24.60 -0.18 1.81
C SER A 306 24.57 0.02 0.29
N ASP A 307 23.86 1.05 -0.15
CA ASP A 307 23.87 1.53 -1.54
C ASP A 307 25.26 1.97 -2.06
N THR A 308 26.18 2.32 -1.15
CA THR A 308 27.58 2.61 -1.49
C THR A 308 28.45 1.36 -1.65
N GLY A 309 27.91 0.18 -1.36
CA GLY A 309 28.63 -1.09 -1.40
C GLY A 309 29.36 -1.46 -0.11
N GLU A 310 29.27 -0.66 0.96
CA GLU A 310 29.75 -1.06 2.29
C GLU A 310 28.98 -2.29 2.79
N ARG A 311 29.72 -3.30 3.29
CA ARG A 311 29.16 -4.55 3.81
C ARG A 311 29.64 -4.82 5.23
N LEU A 312 28.75 -5.38 6.04
CA LEU A 312 29.03 -5.80 7.41
C LEU A 312 28.31 -7.12 7.71
N ILE A 313 28.95 -8.00 8.48
CA ILE A 313 28.31 -9.22 8.97
C ILE A 313 28.43 -9.24 10.48
N THR A 314 27.33 -9.55 11.17
CA THR A 314 27.31 -9.87 12.60
C THR A 314 26.58 -11.19 12.81
N THR A 315 27.11 -12.05 13.68
CA THR A 315 26.55 -13.38 13.93
C THR A 315 26.42 -13.61 15.42
N TYR A 316 25.40 -14.36 15.80
CA TYR A 316 25.17 -14.93 17.11
C TYR A 316 24.74 -16.39 16.96
N ALA A 317 25.20 -17.23 17.87
CA ALA A 317 24.78 -18.62 17.97
C ALA A 317 24.87 -19.09 19.42
N THR A 318 23.97 -19.98 19.84
CA THR A 318 24.10 -20.69 21.12
C THR A 318 25.23 -21.74 21.04
N GLU A 319 25.78 -22.18 22.18
CA GLU A 319 27.01 -23.03 22.29
C GLU A 319 26.94 -24.41 21.59
N LEU A 320 25.91 -24.68 20.80
CA LEU A 320 25.68 -25.93 20.07
C LEU A 320 25.25 -25.73 18.59
N SER A 321 25.39 -24.53 18.01
CA SER A 321 25.14 -24.37 16.56
C SER A 321 26.21 -25.10 15.74
N LYS A 322 25.78 -25.79 14.68
CA LYS A 322 26.68 -26.45 13.74
C LYS A 322 27.21 -25.45 12.72
N ASP A 323 28.06 -24.53 13.16
CA ASP A 323 28.76 -23.59 12.26
C ASP A 323 30.28 -23.59 12.51
#